data_AF-X1J0P2-F1
#
_entry.id   AF-X1J0P2-F1
#
_cell.length_a   1.000
_cell.length_b   1.000
_cell.length_c   1.000
_cell.angle_alpha   90.00
_cell.angle_beta   90.00
_cell.angle_gamma   90.00
#
_symmetry.space_group_name_H-M   'P 1'
#
loop_
_entity.id
_entity.type
_entity.pdbx_description
1 polymer ?
#
loop_
_entity_poly.entity_id
_entity_poly.type
_entity_poly.pdbx_seq_one_letter_code
_entity_poly.pdbx_strand_id
1 'polypeptide(L)'
;TGVSNGHDNMYFEVVPNMEATFICDCTAPVYINNDSWNELPEDIQNTLQNYFDSKRDWYEMGQTLQNGLDLIDSFPKFRLKVYTMPGELRKEIVKKSYEAIWKPWIKRCGEGGEDVFKGVADILKNEGFEVPGL
;
A
#
# COMPACT_ATOMS: atom_id res chain seq x y z
N THR A 1 -5.98 -0.70 -3.62
CA THR A 1 -5.49 -0.16 -4.91
C THR A 1 -5.78 -1.06 -6.13
N GLY A 2 -5.83 -2.39 -6.00
CA GLY A 2 -6.12 -3.27 -7.15
C GLY A 2 -7.56 -3.28 -7.66
N VAL A 3 -8.56 -3.07 -6.78
CA VAL A 3 -9.99 -3.19 -7.16
C VAL A 3 -10.43 -2.04 -8.05
N SER A 4 -10.28 -0.79 -7.59
CA SER A 4 -10.69 0.39 -8.39
C SER A 4 -9.99 0.40 -9.74
N ASN A 5 -8.68 0.07 -9.78
CA ASN A 5 -7.94 -0.02 -11.04
C ASN A 5 -8.50 -1.09 -11.99
N GLY A 6 -8.87 -2.27 -11.47
CA GLY A 6 -9.48 -3.34 -12.28
C GLY A 6 -10.90 -3.02 -12.72
N HIS A 7 -11.68 -2.32 -11.89
CA HIS A 7 -13.02 -1.86 -12.18
C HIS A 7 -13.02 -0.77 -13.28
N ASP A 8 -12.24 0.29 -13.09
CA ASP A 8 -12.25 1.47 -13.96
C ASP A 8 -11.65 1.20 -15.34
N ASN A 9 -10.65 0.31 -15.40
CA ASN A 9 -10.03 -0.13 -16.66
C ASN A 9 -10.70 -1.38 -17.25
N MET A 10 -11.82 -1.85 -16.67
CA MET A 10 -12.60 -2.98 -17.16
C MET A 10 -11.81 -4.31 -17.24
N TYR A 11 -10.75 -4.48 -16.43
CA TYR A 11 -9.96 -5.72 -16.42
C TYR A 11 -10.78 -6.94 -15.99
N PHE A 12 -11.81 -6.74 -15.17
CA PHE A 12 -12.67 -7.82 -14.71
C PHE A 12 -13.58 -8.39 -15.81
N GLU A 13 -13.71 -7.73 -16.97
CA GLU A 13 -14.40 -8.32 -18.14
C GLU A 13 -13.63 -9.53 -18.71
N VAL A 14 -12.30 -9.48 -18.65
CA VAL A 14 -11.42 -10.53 -19.19
C VAL A 14 -10.82 -11.41 -18.11
N VAL A 15 -10.75 -10.94 -16.86
CA VAL A 15 -10.28 -11.69 -15.69
C VAL A 15 -11.34 -11.63 -14.58
N PRO A 16 -12.38 -12.50 -14.63
CA PRO A 16 -13.49 -12.44 -13.67
C PRO A 16 -13.19 -13.14 -12.34
N ASN A 17 -11.94 -13.56 -12.10
CA ASN A 17 -11.52 -14.19 -10.85
C ASN A 17 -10.41 -13.34 -10.22
N MET A 18 -10.65 -12.86 -9.01
CA MET A 18 -9.70 -12.06 -8.24
C MET A 18 -9.31 -12.81 -6.97
N GLU A 19 -8.00 -12.88 -6.70
CA GLU A 19 -7.47 -13.35 -5.43
C GLU A 19 -7.13 -12.16 -4.54
N ALA A 20 -7.84 -12.00 -3.42
CA ALA A 20 -7.53 -11.02 -2.39
C ALA A 20 -6.42 -11.58 -1.48
N THR A 21 -5.18 -11.35 -1.89
CA THR A 21 -3.99 -11.90 -1.21
C THR A 21 -3.58 -11.13 0.04
N PHE A 22 -3.89 -9.82 0.11
CA PHE A 22 -3.51 -8.92 1.22
C PHE A 22 -2.02 -8.96 1.57
N ILE A 23 -1.16 -9.19 0.57
CA ILE A 23 0.31 -9.31 0.74
C ILE A 23 1.05 -7.98 0.56
N CYS A 24 0.40 -6.98 -0.02
CA CYS A 24 0.96 -5.64 -0.18
C CYS A 24 -0.15 -4.59 -0.11
N ASP A 25 0.26 -3.39 0.26
CA ASP A 25 -0.46 -2.17 -0.05
C ASP A 25 0.43 -1.30 -0.95
N CYS A 26 -0.18 -0.50 -1.82
CA CYS A 26 0.55 0.37 -2.73
C CYS A 26 0.44 1.80 -2.24
N THR A 27 1.57 2.38 -1.83
CA THR A 27 1.65 3.79 -1.48
C THR A 27 2.17 4.60 -2.67
N ALA A 28 1.62 5.80 -2.85
CA ALA A 28 2.01 6.73 -3.90
C ALA A 28 2.32 8.11 -3.27
N PRO A 29 3.54 8.30 -2.74
CA PRO A 29 3.93 9.57 -2.15
C PRO A 29 3.96 10.69 -3.20
N VAL A 30 3.56 11.89 -2.77
CA VAL A 30 3.75 13.11 -3.55
C VAL A 30 5.15 13.64 -3.28
N TYR A 31 5.93 13.81 -4.34
CA TYR A 31 7.27 14.38 -4.26
C TYR A 31 7.31 15.76 -4.90
N ILE A 32 8.09 16.65 -4.28
CA ILE A 32 8.40 17.98 -4.81
C ILE A 32 9.91 18.06 -4.95
N ASN A 33 10.38 18.69 -6.03
CA ASN A 33 11.81 18.96 -6.18
C ASN A 33 12.31 19.82 -5.01
N ASN A 34 13.39 19.38 -4.37
CA ASN A 34 13.89 20.01 -3.15
C ASN A 34 14.37 21.45 -3.39
N ASP A 35 15.01 21.73 -4.53
CA ASP A 35 15.51 23.08 -4.84
C ASP A 35 14.33 24.01 -5.09
N SER A 36 13.36 23.57 -5.91
CA SER A 36 12.12 24.32 -6.15
C SER A 36 11.34 24.58 -4.86
N TRP A 37 11.29 23.62 -3.93
CA TRP A 37 10.62 23.82 -2.64
C TRP A 37 11.29 24.93 -1.82
N ASN A 38 12.63 24.90 -1.73
CA ASN A 38 13.40 25.87 -0.92
C ASN A 38 13.43 27.29 -1.53
N GLU A 39 13.13 27.43 -2.82
CA GLU A 39 12.96 28.73 -3.47
C GLU A 39 11.59 29.38 -3.18
N LEU A 40 10.60 28.61 -2.70
CA LEU A 40 9.28 29.15 -2.39
C LEU A 40 9.30 30.00 -1.12
N PRO A 41 8.56 31.13 -1.09
CA PRO A 41 8.23 31.82 0.15
C PRO A 41 7.57 30.89 1.17
N GLU A 42 7.85 31.11 2.45
CA GLU A 42 7.37 30.26 3.56
C GLU A 42 5.83 30.17 3.61
N ASP A 43 5.12 31.26 3.30
CA ASP A 43 3.66 31.27 3.26
C ASP A 43 3.09 30.36 2.14
N ILE A 44 3.79 30.27 1.01
CA ILE A 44 3.43 29.36 -0.08
C ILE A 44 3.74 27.90 0.30
N GLN A 45 4.90 27.64 0.91
CA GLN A 45 5.22 26.31 1.43
C GLN A 45 4.15 25.82 2.41
N ASN A 46 3.77 26.66 3.37
CA ASN A 46 2.73 26.35 4.35
C ASN A 46 1.37 26.12 3.69
N THR A 47 1.02 26.91 2.68
CA THR A 47 -0.25 26.74 1.94
C THR A 47 -0.29 25.41 1.20
N LEU A 48 0.80 25.02 0.53
CA LEU A 48 0.90 23.74 -0.16
C LEU A 48 0.87 22.57 0.81
N GLN A 49 1.61 22.65 1.92
CA GLN A 49 1.62 21.63 2.97
C GLN A 49 0.21 21.42 3.54
N ASN A 50 -0.48 22.51 3.90
CA ASN A 50 -1.86 22.46 4.39
C ASN A 50 -2.82 21.86 3.37
N TYR A 51 -2.63 22.15 2.07
CA TYR A 51 -3.44 21.53 1.02
C TYR A 51 -3.24 20.01 0.98
N PHE A 52 -2.00 19.53 0.99
CA PHE A 52 -1.73 18.08 0.99
C PHE A 52 -2.23 17.40 2.26
N ASP A 53 -2.03 18.01 3.42
CA ASP A 53 -2.54 17.49 4.69
C ASP A 53 -4.07 17.46 4.71
N SER A 54 -4.76 18.45 4.10
CA SER A 54 -6.22 18.43 3.98
C SER A 54 -6.77 17.28 3.13
N LYS A 55 -5.91 16.63 2.32
CA LYS A 55 -6.27 15.46 1.50
C LYS A 55 -5.86 14.14 2.14
N ARG A 56 -5.14 14.17 3.27
CA ARG A 56 -4.64 12.96 3.94
C ARG A 56 -5.77 11.98 4.22
N ASP A 57 -6.85 12.42 4.86
CA ASP A 57 -8.02 11.57 5.16
C ASP A 57 -8.64 10.96 3.91
N TRP A 58 -8.66 11.68 2.79
CA TRP A 58 -9.16 11.13 1.52
C TRP A 58 -8.24 10.03 1.00
N TYR A 59 -6.93 10.21 1.06
CA TYR A 59 -5.97 9.20 0.63
C TYR A 59 -5.92 7.99 1.58
N GLU A 60 -6.02 8.21 2.89
CA GLU A 60 -5.99 7.14 3.89
C GLU A 60 -7.31 6.34 3.91
N MET A 61 -8.46 7.04 3.91
CA MET A 61 -9.75 6.41 4.15
C MET A 61 -10.70 6.46 2.97
N GLY A 62 -10.71 7.57 2.22
CA GLY A 62 -11.52 7.69 1.01
C GLY A 62 -11.18 6.63 -0.03
N GLN A 63 -9.89 6.35 -0.24
CA GLN A 63 -9.46 5.31 -1.19
C GLN A 63 -9.90 3.90 -0.75
N THR A 64 -9.82 3.58 0.53
CA THR A 64 -10.29 2.30 1.07
C THR A 64 -11.79 2.13 0.86
N LEU A 65 -12.57 3.18 1.15
CA LEU A 65 -14.01 3.20 0.91
C LEU A 65 -14.35 3.02 -0.57
N GLN A 66 -13.68 3.74 -1.47
CA GLN A 66 -13.92 3.65 -2.91
C GLN A 66 -13.62 2.24 -3.44
N ASN A 67 -12.50 1.62 -3.03
CA ASN A 67 -12.21 0.24 -3.42
C ASN A 67 -13.30 -0.74 -2.95
N GLY A 68 -13.88 -0.51 -1.77
CA GLY A 68 -15.01 -1.30 -1.26
C GLY A 68 -16.27 -1.14 -2.11
N LEU A 69 -16.60 0.09 -2.50
CA LEU A 69 -17.75 0.38 -3.37
C LEU A 69 -17.57 -0.22 -4.76
N ASP A 70 -16.40 -0.06 -5.37
CA ASP A 70 -16.08 -0.62 -6.69
C ASP A 70 -16.09 -2.15 -6.67
N LEU A 71 -15.69 -2.78 -5.56
CA LEU A 71 -15.78 -4.23 -5.39
C LEU A 71 -17.24 -4.69 -5.44
N ILE A 72 -18.12 -3.98 -4.73
CA ILE A 72 -19.55 -4.28 -4.67
C ILE A 72 -20.19 -4.13 -6.05
N ASP A 73 -19.86 -3.06 -6.79
CA ASP A 73 -20.36 -2.85 -8.16
C ASP A 73 -19.84 -3.91 -9.14
N SER A 74 -18.61 -4.37 -8.94
CA SER A 74 -17.96 -5.35 -9.82
C SER A 74 -18.62 -6.73 -9.81
N PHE A 75 -19.27 -7.12 -8.70
CA PHE A 75 -19.96 -8.42 -8.61
C PHE A 75 -21.06 -8.59 -9.67
N PRO A 76 -22.10 -7.74 -9.73
CA PRO A 76 -23.15 -7.87 -10.75
C PRO A 76 -22.66 -7.50 -12.15
N LYS A 77 -21.76 -6.51 -12.26
CA LYS A 77 -21.33 -5.94 -13.54
C LYS A 77 -20.42 -6.88 -14.33
N PHE A 78 -19.42 -7.46 -13.67
CA PHE A 78 -18.41 -8.30 -14.31
C PHE A 78 -18.54 -9.78 -13.97
N ARG A 79 -19.55 -10.15 -13.16
CA ARG A 79 -19.66 -11.50 -12.58
C ARG A 79 -18.40 -11.90 -11.82
N LEU A 80 -17.76 -10.90 -11.18
CA LEU A 80 -16.50 -11.07 -10.46
C LEU A 80 -16.65 -12.13 -9.37
N LYS A 81 -15.66 -13.00 -9.25
CA LYS A 81 -15.52 -13.94 -8.15
C LYS A 81 -14.28 -13.57 -7.36
N VAL A 82 -14.46 -13.41 -6.05
CA VAL A 82 -13.37 -13.06 -5.14
C VAL A 82 -13.04 -14.27 -4.29
N TYR A 83 -11.76 -14.61 -4.28
CA TYR A 83 -11.18 -15.67 -3.48
C TYR A 83 -10.23 -15.05 -2.46
N THR A 84 -10.15 -15.65 -1.28
CA THR A 84 -9.23 -15.23 -0.23
C THR A 84 -8.14 -16.27 -0.05
N MET A 85 -6.94 -15.80 0.22
CA MET A 85 -5.82 -16.69 0.51
C MET A 85 -6.11 -17.52 1.77
N PRO A 86 -5.94 -18.86 1.73
CA PRO A 86 -6.05 -19.68 2.92
C PRO A 86 -5.09 -19.22 4.03
N GLY A 87 -5.57 -19.16 5.27
CA GLY A 87 -4.78 -18.65 6.39
C GLY A 87 -3.47 -19.41 6.64
N GLU A 88 -3.48 -20.74 6.47
CA GLU A 88 -2.28 -21.56 6.61
C GLU A 88 -1.24 -21.28 5.51
N LEU A 89 -1.69 -21.05 4.28
CA LEU A 89 -0.81 -20.64 3.18
C LEU A 89 -0.19 -19.26 3.48
N ARG A 90 -0.98 -18.32 4.00
CA ARG A 90 -0.48 -17.00 4.41
C ARG A 90 0.61 -17.11 5.48
N LYS A 91 0.39 -17.91 6.53
CA LYS A 91 1.39 -18.14 7.60
C LYS A 91 2.68 -18.72 7.04
N GLU A 92 2.58 -19.67 6.11
CA GLU A 92 3.75 -20.26 5.46
C GLU A 92 4.55 -19.24 4.66
N ILE A 93 3.87 -18.39 3.88
CA ILE A 93 4.49 -17.31 3.10
C ILE A 93 5.17 -16.32 4.03
N VAL A 94 4.49 -15.85 5.08
CA VAL A 94 5.04 -14.90 6.07
C VAL A 94 6.31 -15.47 6.70
N LYS A 95 6.29 -16.72 7.16
CA LYS A 95 7.45 -17.39 7.78
C LYS A 95 8.67 -17.45 6.85
N LYS A 96 8.46 -17.63 5.55
CA LYS A 96 9.53 -17.71 4.54
C LYS A 96 9.98 -16.35 4.02
N SER A 97 9.12 -15.33 4.11
CA SER A 97 9.32 -14.03 3.48
C SER A 97 10.57 -13.28 3.97
N TYR A 98 10.94 -13.41 5.25
CA TYR A 98 12.09 -12.69 5.78
C TYR A 98 13.40 -13.09 5.11
N GLU A 99 13.71 -14.39 5.14
CA GLU A 99 14.95 -14.90 4.53
C GLU A 99 14.93 -14.78 3.01
N ALA A 100 13.77 -14.98 2.38
CA ALA A 100 13.67 -14.99 0.91
C ALA A 100 13.60 -13.59 0.27
N ILE A 101 13.04 -12.60 0.97
CA ILE A 101 12.72 -11.27 0.40
C ILE A 101 13.38 -10.15 1.22
N TRP A 102 12.99 -10.02 2.50
CA TRP A 102 13.37 -8.85 3.30
C TRP A 102 14.87 -8.76 3.54
N LYS A 103 15.52 -9.85 3.96
CA LYS A 103 16.96 -9.88 4.23
C LYS A 103 17.80 -9.58 2.97
N PRO A 104 17.52 -10.15 1.78
CA PRO A 104 18.15 -9.70 0.53
C PRO A 104 17.93 -8.23 0.22
N TRP A 105 16.74 -7.67 0.47
CA TRP A 105 16.42 -6.27 0.20
C TRP A 105 17.17 -5.33 1.14
N ILE A 106 17.15 -5.61 2.44
CA ILE A 106 17.91 -4.88 3.46
C ILE A 106 19.39 -4.81 3.06
N LYS A 107 19.96 -5.96 2.66
CA LYS A 107 21.35 -6.02 2.19
C LYS A 107 21.60 -5.16 0.94
N ARG A 108 20.64 -5.12 0.00
CA ARG A 108 20.75 -4.31 -1.23
C ARG A 108 20.67 -2.80 -0.96
N CYS A 109 19.96 -2.38 0.08
CA CYS A 109 19.87 -0.97 0.46
C CYS A 109 21.17 -0.41 1.04
N GLY A 110 22.15 -1.25 1.39
CA GLY A 110 23.44 -0.80 1.90
C GLY A 110 23.36 -0.28 3.33
N GLU A 111 24.19 0.73 3.64
CA GLU A 111 24.22 1.36 4.96
C GLU A 111 22.88 2.06 5.26
N GLY A 112 22.28 1.76 6.41
CA GLY A 112 20.96 2.28 6.82
C GLY A 112 19.75 1.40 6.44
N GLY A 113 19.91 0.39 5.58
CA GLY A 113 18.80 -0.50 5.20
C GLY A 113 18.16 -1.24 6.38
N GLU A 114 18.99 -1.68 7.33
CA GLU A 114 18.55 -2.37 8.55
C GLU A 114 17.76 -1.42 9.47
N ASP A 115 18.20 -0.17 9.60
CA ASP A 115 17.57 0.82 10.48
C ASP A 115 16.21 1.24 9.94
N VAL A 116 16.09 1.42 8.62
CA VAL A 116 14.80 1.67 7.96
C VAL A 116 13.85 0.49 8.16
N PHE A 117 14.33 -0.74 7.97
CA PHE A 117 13.51 -1.93 8.19
C PHE A 117 13.00 -2.02 9.64
N LYS A 118 13.88 -1.80 10.63
CA LYS A 118 13.50 -1.78 12.05
C LYS A 118 12.48 -0.68 12.36
N GLY A 119 12.69 0.53 11.84
CA GLY A 119 11.74 1.63 12.03
C GLY A 119 10.34 1.30 11.52
N VAL A 120 10.23 0.68 10.35
CA VAL A 120 8.93 0.22 9.82
C VAL A 120 8.39 -0.96 10.62
N ALA A 121 9.23 -1.92 11.00
CA ALA A 121 8.82 -3.08 11.80
C ALA A 121 8.25 -2.67 13.16
N ASP A 122 8.85 -1.68 13.82
CA ASP A 122 8.40 -1.19 15.13
C ASP A 122 7.04 -0.49 15.02
N ILE A 123 6.80 0.30 13.97
CA ILE A 123 5.49 0.90 13.69
C ILE A 123 4.44 -0.21 13.52
N LEU A 124 4.72 -1.21 12.67
CA LEU A 124 3.79 -2.31 12.41
C LEU A 124 3.48 -3.11 13.69
N LYS A 125 4.48 -3.40 14.52
CA LYS A 125 4.28 -4.08 15.80
C LYS A 125 3.42 -3.27 16.76
N ASN A 126 3.62 -1.95 16.84
CA ASN A 126 2.82 -1.06 17.69
C ASN A 126 1.34 -1.00 17.25
N GLU A 127 1.09 -1.14 15.96
CA GLU A 127 -0.26 -1.26 15.38
C GLU A 127 -0.84 -2.71 15.48
N GLY A 128 -0.10 -3.65 16.07
CA GLY A 128 -0.56 -5.02 16.31
C GLY A 128 -0.35 -6.00 15.15
N PHE A 129 0.47 -5.66 14.17
CA PHE A 129 0.80 -6.54 13.05
C PHE A 129 1.98 -7.47 13.36
N GLU A 130 1.91 -8.70 12.85
CA GLU A 130 3.03 -9.63 12.85
C GLU A 130 4.07 -9.21 11.79
N VAL A 131 5.34 -9.08 12.19
CA VAL A 131 6.45 -8.77 11.29
C VAL A 131 7.39 -9.96 11.20
N PRO A 132 7.66 -10.51 10.01
CA PRO A 132 8.51 -11.68 9.85
C PRO A 132 9.98 -11.38 10.14
N GLY A 133 10.65 -12.26 10.90
CA GLY A 133 12.09 -12.20 11.15
C GLY A 133 12.54 -11.45 12.41
N LEU A 134 11.60 -10.92 13.21
CA LEU A 134 11.83 -10.17 14.45
C LEU A 134 10.81 -10.53 15.53
#